data_AF-A0A1I3ZIJ2-F1
#
_entry.id   AF-A0A1I3ZIJ2-F1
#
_cell.length_a   1.000
_cell.length_b   1.000
_cell.length_c   1.000
_cell.angle_alpha   90.00
_cell.angle_beta   90.00
_cell.angle_gamma   90.00
#
_symmetry.space_group_name_H-M   'P 1'
#
loop_
_entity.id
_entity.type
_entity.pdbx_description
1 polymer ?
#
loop_
_entity_poly.entity_id
_entity_poly.type
_entity_poly.pdbx_seq_one_letter_code
_entity_poly.pdbx_strand_id
1 'polypeptide(L)'
;MKPVVPGPEELACIVAAAYAVASADGALVPEAIEVEAIDAFQRHMLGQETPMRGVPGSLPPALGSVIADPASRRQLVRQLAILSLVDGTLRQEKVAVVAEAARRLGVAEFGLTVLLQLAERKGRGHVFGFMRRIVAHYWSFDGRATLRDWLGMVWTAAPWLPGLGRYLGRDELLRRYQALGALPTGSFGRMVHGYYTHHGFPMPGEPKSLPEGWARHEIYHVLSGYATNLQGELLLAGFIAGNTEELCLDIVLPALIQLHVGLKFVPGPVSKGKLQPDPFFRAMARGAAMQVDLLAGWRLWDVADLPLEDVRRRYGIPALTAAEREELAPHKALLPA
;
A
#
# COMPACT_ATOMS: atom_id res chain seq x y z
N MET A 1 -7.10 7.47 -2.21
CA MET A 1 -8.40 6.86 -2.63
C MET A 1 -9.47 7.34 -1.65
N LYS A 2 -10.70 7.70 -2.06
CA LYS A 2 -11.78 8.01 -1.10
C LYS A 2 -12.84 6.90 -1.15
N PRO A 3 -13.25 6.31 0.00
CA PRO A 3 -14.33 5.33 0.00
C PRO A 3 -15.63 6.00 -0.44
N VAL A 4 -16.28 5.45 -1.47
CA VAL A 4 -17.62 5.86 -1.90
C VAL A 4 -18.58 4.78 -1.41
N VAL A 5 -19.64 5.18 -0.70
CA VAL A 5 -20.70 4.25 -0.29
C VAL A 5 -21.57 4.00 -1.52
N PRO A 6 -21.57 2.79 -2.09
CA PRO A 6 -22.32 2.48 -3.30
C PRO A 6 -23.82 2.45 -3.04
N GLY A 7 -24.62 2.71 -4.06
CA GLY A 7 -26.06 2.41 -4.01
C GLY A 7 -26.33 0.91 -3.91
N PRO A 8 -27.56 0.45 -3.55
CA PRO A 8 -27.85 -0.97 -3.36
C PRO A 8 -27.57 -1.85 -4.60
N GLU A 9 -27.86 -1.35 -5.79
CA GLU A 9 -27.60 -2.05 -7.05
C GLU A 9 -26.10 -2.16 -7.35
N GLU A 10 -25.36 -1.06 -7.17
CA GLU A 10 -23.91 -1.03 -7.30
C GLU A 10 -23.24 -1.97 -6.29
N LEU A 11 -23.70 -1.96 -5.04
CA LEU A 11 -23.21 -2.84 -3.99
C LEU A 11 -23.37 -4.32 -4.36
N ALA A 12 -24.57 -4.73 -4.78
CA ALA A 12 -24.83 -6.10 -5.21
C ALA A 12 -23.93 -6.50 -6.39
N CYS A 13 -23.72 -5.58 -7.34
CA CYS A 13 -22.83 -5.80 -8.48
C CYS A 13 -21.36 -5.95 -8.06
N ILE A 14 -20.87 -5.10 -7.14
CA ILE A 14 -19.51 -5.15 -6.59
C ILE A 14 -19.28 -6.48 -5.86
N VAL A 15 -20.22 -6.89 -5.00
CA VAL A 15 -20.13 -8.15 -4.25
C VAL A 15 -20.13 -9.34 -5.20
N ALA A 16 -21.02 -9.36 -6.20
CA ALA A 16 -21.03 -10.41 -7.21
C ALA A 16 -19.72 -10.49 -8.01
N ALA A 17 -19.14 -9.35 -8.39
CA ALA A 17 -17.83 -9.32 -9.04
C ALA A 17 -16.70 -9.85 -8.13
N ALA A 18 -16.74 -9.55 -6.83
CA ALA A 18 -15.79 -10.07 -5.85
C ALA A 18 -15.87 -11.61 -5.72
N TYR A 19 -17.09 -12.16 -5.64
CA TYR A 19 -17.30 -13.61 -5.66
C TYR A 19 -16.92 -14.26 -6.99
N ALA A 20 -17.06 -13.55 -8.11
CA ALA A 20 -16.59 -14.04 -9.40
C ALA A 20 -15.06 -14.20 -9.46
N VAL A 21 -14.32 -13.27 -8.83
CA VAL A 21 -12.86 -13.40 -8.68
C VAL A 21 -12.51 -14.56 -7.77
N ALA A 22 -13.12 -14.64 -6.58
CA ALA A 22 -12.81 -15.70 -5.61
C ALA A 22 -13.13 -17.10 -6.16
N SER A 23 -14.17 -17.22 -6.98
CA SER A 23 -14.56 -18.48 -7.63
C SER A 23 -13.90 -18.71 -8.99
N ALA A 24 -13.04 -17.80 -9.48
CA ALA A 24 -12.48 -17.87 -10.82
C ALA A 24 -13.53 -18.15 -11.90
N ASP A 25 -14.57 -17.32 -11.98
CA ASP A 25 -15.68 -17.47 -12.94
C ASP A 25 -16.50 -18.76 -12.70
N GLY A 26 -16.66 -19.14 -11.43
CA GLY A 26 -17.37 -20.37 -11.02
C GLY A 26 -16.57 -21.67 -11.13
N ALA A 27 -15.31 -21.62 -11.58
CA ALA A 27 -14.46 -22.80 -11.71
C ALA A 27 -13.95 -23.35 -10.36
N LEU A 28 -13.94 -22.52 -9.31
CA LEU A 28 -13.43 -22.81 -7.99
C LEU A 28 -14.48 -22.53 -6.92
N VAL A 29 -14.38 -23.24 -5.80
CA VAL A 29 -15.11 -22.92 -4.58
C VAL A 29 -14.29 -21.89 -3.80
N PRO A 30 -14.84 -20.70 -3.45
CA PRO A 30 -14.13 -19.71 -2.65
C PRO A 30 -13.65 -20.27 -1.31
N GLU A 31 -12.41 -19.98 -0.95
CA GLU A 31 -11.85 -20.37 0.35
C GLU A 31 -12.40 -19.49 1.49
N ALA A 32 -12.36 -19.97 2.73
CA ALA A 32 -12.86 -19.23 3.89
C ALA A 32 -12.21 -17.85 4.05
N ILE A 33 -10.91 -17.75 3.80
CA ILE A 33 -10.16 -16.47 3.86
C ILE A 33 -10.61 -15.48 2.78
N GLU A 34 -11.06 -15.97 1.61
CA GLU A 34 -11.59 -15.12 0.54
C GLU A 34 -12.96 -14.56 0.91
N VAL A 35 -13.80 -15.42 1.49
CA VAL A 35 -15.11 -15.03 2.02
C VAL A 35 -14.95 -13.99 3.13
N GLU A 36 -14.01 -14.19 4.06
CA GLU A 36 -13.65 -13.21 5.10
C GLU A 36 -13.13 -11.90 4.51
N ALA A 37 -12.30 -11.96 3.48
CA ALA A 37 -11.78 -10.77 2.80
C ALA A 37 -12.85 -9.98 2.05
N ILE A 38 -13.82 -10.66 1.43
CA ILE A 38 -14.97 -10.00 0.80
C ILE A 38 -15.82 -9.30 1.88
N ASP A 39 -16.00 -9.92 3.05
CA ASP A 39 -16.72 -9.30 4.16
C ASP A 39 -15.97 -8.08 4.73
N ALA A 40 -14.66 -8.19 4.90
CA ALA A 40 -13.80 -7.10 5.36
C ALA A 40 -13.77 -5.93 4.36
N PHE A 41 -13.69 -6.24 3.06
CA PHE A 41 -13.80 -5.25 1.99
C PHE A 41 -15.12 -4.50 2.07
N GLN A 42 -16.25 -5.21 2.23
CA GLN A 42 -17.56 -4.60 2.38
C GLN A 42 -17.65 -3.68 3.60
N ARG A 43 -17.19 -4.14 4.77
CA ARG A 43 -17.20 -3.35 6.01
C ARG A 43 -16.38 -2.08 5.92
N HIS A 44 -15.13 -2.20 5.46
CA HIS A 44 -14.18 -1.09 5.57
C HIS A 44 -14.15 -0.19 4.35
N MET A 45 -14.39 -0.70 3.13
CA MET A 45 -14.26 0.09 1.91
C MET A 45 -15.60 0.48 1.29
N LEU A 46 -16.70 -0.22 1.61
CA LEU A 46 -18.04 0.05 1.08
C LEU A 46 -19.05 0.53 2.15
N GLY A 47 -18.62 0.64 3.40
CA GLY A 47 -19.45 1.12 4.52
C GLY A 47 -20.58 0.19 4.92
N GLN A 48 -20.46 -1.12 4.66
CA GLN A 48 -21.50 -2.10 4.97
C GLN A 48 -21.25 -2.77 6.32
N GLU A 49 -21.95 -2.34 7.38
CA GLU A 49 -21.83 -2.94 8.71
C GLU A 49 -22.16 -4.43 8.72
N THR A 50 -23.17 -4.82 7.94
CA THR A 50 -23.57 -6.23 7.75
C THR A 50 -23.26 -6.63 6.30
N PRO A 51 -22.16 -7.36 6.06
CA PRO A 51 -21.80 -7.84 4.72
C PRO A 51 -22.89 -8.68 4.09
N MET A 52 -23.10 -8.44 2.80
CA MET A 52 -23.95 -9.28 1.98
C MET A 52 -23.18 -10.51 1.51
N ARG A 53 -23.88 -11.65 1.45
CA ARG A 53 -23.37 -12.87 0.83
C ARG A 53 -23.69 -12.87 -0.66
N GLY A 54 -22.67 -13.06 -1.49
CA GLY A 54 -22.81 -13.30 -2.92
C GLY A 54 -22.83 -14.78 -3.25
N VAL A 55 -23.07 -15.08 -4.53
CA VAL A 55 -23.04 -16.44 -5.08
C VAL A 55 -21.79 -16.58 -5.95
N PRO A 56 -20.97 -17.64 -5.76
CA PRO A 56 -19.88 -17.97 -6.69
C PRO A 56 -20.38 -18.09 -8.13
N GLY A 57 -19.64 -17.60 -9.11
CA GLY A 57 -20.06 -17.63 -10.51
C GLY A 57 -19.38 -16.58 -11.36
N SER A 58 -20.06 -16.17 -12.44
CA SER A 58 -19.48 -15.26 -13.43
C SER A 58 -19.57 -13.79 -13.08
N LEU A 59 -18.72 -12.99 -13.72
CA LEU A 59 -18.80 -11.55 -13.65
C LEU A 59 -20.20 -11.06 -14.07
N PRO A 60 -20.81 -10.13 -13.31
CA PRO A 60 -22.12 -9.59 -13.66
C PRO A 60 -22.15 -9.07 -15.11
N PRO A 61 -23.14 -9.46 -15.94
CA PRO A 61 -23.26 -8.94 -17.30
C PRO A 61 -23.40 -7.41 -17.35
N ALA A 62 -24.08 -6.84 -16.35
CA ALA A 62 -24.33 -5.41 -16.23
C ALA A 62 -23.18 -4.60 -15.58
N LEU A 63 -22.01 -5.22 -15.33
CA LEU A 63 -20.91 -4.60 -14.59
C LEU A 63 -20.54 -3.19 -15.11
N GLY A 64 -20.41 -3.03 -16.43
CA GLY A 64 -20.02 -1.76 -17.04
C GLY A 64 -21.12 -0.68 -17.01
N SER A 65 -22.39 -1.07 -17.00
CA SER A 65 -23.53 -0.14 -16.96
C SER A 65 -23.89 0.29 -15.53
N VAL A 66 -23.74 -0.62 -14.56
CA VAL A 66 -24.06 -0.36 -13.14
C VAL A 66 -22.97 0.51 -12.51
N ILE A 67 -21.70 0.17 -12.70
CA ILE A 67 -20.58 0.95 -12.13
C ILE A 67 -20.21 2.04 -13.12
N ALA A 68 -20.93 3.16 -13.08
CA ALA A 68 -20.79 4.23 -14.07
C ALA A 68 -19.58 5.14 -13.80
N ASP A 69 -19.34 5.50 -12.54
CA ASP A 69 -18.32 6.49 -12.16
C ASP A 69 -16.88 5.99 -12.41
N PRO A 70 -16.02 6.75 -13.12
CA PRO A 70 -14.64 6.35 -13.39
C PRO A 70 -13.79 6.06 -12.15
N ALA A 71 -13.99 6.78 -11.05
CA ALA A 71 -13.24 6.54 -9.82
C ALA A 71 -13.71 5.24 -9.14
N SER A 72 -15.02 5.00 -9.09
CA SER A 72 -15.60 3.73 -8.61
C SER A 72 -15.13 2.53 -9.43
N ARG A 73 -15.09 2.64 -10.77
CA ARG A 73 -14.56 1.60 -11.66
C ARG A 73 -13.12 1.25 -11.34
N ARG A 74 -12.28 2.28 -11.20
CA ARG A 74 -10.86 2.12 -10.89
C ARG A 74 -10.67 1.49 -9.51
N GLN A 75 -11.42 1.96 -8.51
CA GLN A 75 -11.41 1.39 -7.17
C GLN A 75 -11.79 -0.08 -7.22
N LEU A 76 -12.90 -0.44 -7.88
CA LEU A 76 -13.34 -1.82 -7.99
C LEU A 76 -12.25 -2.73 -8.58
N VAL A 77 -11.63 -2.34 -9.69
CA VAL A 77 -10.55 -3.13 -10.31
C VAL A 77 -9.37 -3.34 -9.37
N ARG A 78 -9.00 -2.33 -8.59
CA ARG A 78 -7.91 -2.45 -7.61
C ARG A 78 -8.25 -3.44 -6.50
N GLN A 79 -9.48 -3.39 -6.00
CA GLN A 79 -9.95 -4.30 -4.96
C GLN A 79 -10.09 -5.73 -5.48
N LEU A 80 -10.59 -5.92 -6.69
CA LEU A 80 -10.61 -7.23 -7.36
C LEU A 80 -9.20 -7.80 -7.55
N ALA A 81 -8.22 -6.97 -7.92
CA ALA A 81 -6.81 -7.38 -8.03
C ALA A 81 -6.25 -7.86 -6.68
N ILE A 82 -6.52 -7.13 -5.59
CA ILE A 82 -6.16 -7.55 -4.22
C ILE A 82 -6.82 -8.88 -3.86
N LEU A 83 -8.14 -8.98 -4.08
CA LEU A 83 -8.92 -10.18 -3.74
C LEU A 83 -8.43 -11.43 -4.50
N SER A 84 -7.90 -11.27 -5.71
CA SER A 84 -7.35 -12.38 -6.49
C SER A 84 -6.12 -13.06 -5.87
N LEU A 85 -5.52 -12.46 -4.85
CA LEU A 85 -4.33 -12.97 -4.14
C LEU A 85 -4.63 -13.50 -2.73
N VAL A 86 -5.88 -13.39 -2.26
CA VAL A 86 -6.25 -13.64 -0.86
C VAL A 86 -6.12 -15.12 -0.46
N ASP A 87 -6.30 -16.05 -1.39
CA ASP A 87 -6.07 -17.48 -1.16
C ASP A 87 -4.57 -17.84 -1.01
N GLY A 88 -3.68 -16.85 -1.03
CA GLY A 88 -2.24 -17.04 -0.88
C GLY A 88 -1.60 -17.74 -2.08
N THR A 89 -2.28 -17.78 -3.24
CA THR A 89 -1.78 -18.38 -4.47
C THR A 89 -1.96 -17.41 -5.64
N LEU A 90 -0.92 -17.24 -6.47
CA LEU A 90 -1.05 -16.48 -7.71
C LEU A 90 -1.68 -17.36 -8.80
N ARG A 91 -3.01 -17.43 -8.83
CA ARG A 91 -3.79 -18.22 -9.81
C ARG A 91 -4.09 -17.43 -11.08
N GLN A 92 -3.74 -18.00 -12.23
CA GLN A 92 -3.97 -17.34 -13.53
C GLN A 92 -5.47 -17.16 -13.80
N GLU A 93 -6.29 -18.11 -13.36
CA GLU A 93 -7.74 -18.13 -13.57
C GLU A 93 -8.41 -16.95 -12.85
N LYS A 94 -8.02 -16.67 -11.60
CA LYS A 94 -8.53 -15.52 -10.83
C LYS A 94 -8.07 -14.19 -11.43
N VAL A 95 -6.79 -14.10 -11.81
CA VAL A 95 -6.24 -12.90 -12.44
C VAL A 95 -6.88 -12.61 -13.80
N ALA A 96 -7.26 -13.65 -14.57
CA ALA A 96 -7.99 -13.50 -15.82
C ALA A 96 -9.38 -12.86 -15.60
N VAL A 97 -10.09 -13.23 -14.53
CA VAL A 97 -11.37 -12.59 -14.17
C VAL A 97 -11.17 -11.10 -13.86
N VAL A 98 -10.11 -10.74 -13.11
CA VAL A 98 -9.80 -9.32 -12.83
C VAL A 98 -9.51 -8.56 -14.13
N ALA A 99 -8.74 -9.16 -15.05
CA ALA A 99 -8.44 -8.55 -16.33
C ALA A 99 -9.69 -8.33 -17.19
N GLU A 100 -10.61 -9.28 -17.20
CA GLU A 100 -11.90 -9.14 -17.90
C GLU A 100 -12.77 -8.06 -17.26
N ALA A 101 -12.82 -7.97 -15.93
CA ALA A 101 -13.52 -6.90 -15.22
C ALA A 101 -12.92 -5.53 -15.58
N ALA A 102 -11.59 -5.40 -15.56
CA ALA A 102 -10.89 -4.17 -15.95
C ALA A 102 -11.19 -3.76 -17.40
N ARG A 103 -11.22 -4.73 -18.32
CA ARG A 103 -11.59 -4.50 -19.73
C ARG A 103 -13.03 -4.00 -19.87
N ARG A 104 -14.00 -4.63 -19.19
CA ARG A 104 -15.42 -4.21 -19.23
C ARG A 104 -15.64 -2.83 -18.63
N LEU A 105 -14.85 -2.46 -17.63
CA LEU A 105 -14.91 -1.16 -16.97
C LEU A 105 -14.08 -0.08 -17.70
N GLY A 106 -13.25 -0.47 -18.66
CA GLY A 106 -12.36 0.47 -19.37
C GLY A 106 -11.25 1.04 -18.48
N VAL A 107 -10.76 0.25 -17.52
CA VAL A 107 -9.74 0.67 -16.55
C VAL A 107 -8.38 0.10 -16.96
N ALA A 108 -7.39 0.98 -17.10
CA ALA A 108 -5.99 0.61 -17.27
C ALA A 108 -5.21 0.91 -15.99
N GLU A 109 -4.59 -0.13 -15.42
CA GLU A 109 -3.79 -0.05 -14.19
C GLU A 109 -2.44 -0.73 -14.40
N PHE A 110 -1.36 -0.03 -14.04
CA PHE A 110 -0.01 -0.59 -14.22
C PHE A 110 0.22 -1.82 -13.33
N GLY A 111 -0.24 -1.78 -12.08
CA GLY A 111 -0.11 -2.93 -11.17
C GLY A 111 -0.84 -4.18 -11.68
N LEU A 112 -1.96 -4.04 -12.37
CA LEU A 112 -2.65 -5.17 -13.01
C LEU A 112 -1.81 -5.78 -14.15
N THR A 113 -1.08 -4.94 -14.89
CA THR A 113 -0.12 -5.42 -15.90
C THR A 113 0.97 -6.28 -15.27
N VAL A 114 1.51 -5.86 -14.12
CA VAL A 114 2.51 -6.64 -13.37
C VAL A 114 1.91 -7.96 -12.86
N LEU A 115 0.69 -7.91 -12.31
CA LEU A 115 -0.01 -9.08 -11.80
C LEU A 115 -0.22 -10.14 -12.88
N LEU A 116 -0.70 -9.74 -14.07
CA LEU A 116 -0.88 -10.62 -15.23
C LEU A 116 0.44 -11.27 -15.65
N GLN A 117 1.52 -10.49 -15.73
CA GLN A 117 2.82 -10.99 -16.17
C GLN A 117 3.41 -12.02 -15.20
N LEU A 118 3.27 -11.78 -13.90
CA LEU A 118 3.70 -12.73 -12.87
C LEU A 118 2.85 -14.02 -12.93
N ALA A 119 1.53 -13.89 -13.13
CA ALA A 119 0.63 -15.05 -13.23
C ALA A 119 0.94 -15.91 -14.47
N GLU A 120 1.22 -15.27 -15.62
CA GLU A 120 1.60 -15.94 -16.87
C GLU A 120 3.05 -16.44 -16.89
N ARG A 121 3.84 -16.18 -15.82
CA ARG A 121 5.28 -16.47 -15.73
C ARG A 121 6.11 -15.85 -16.88
N LYS A 122 5.64 -14.76 -17.48
CA LYS A 122 6.37 -14.05 -18.56
C LYS A 122 7.52 -13.23 -17.96
N GLY A 123 8.71 -13.35 -18.56
CA GLY A 123 10.01 -13.09 -17.95
C GLY A 123 10.41 -11.65 -17.57
N ARG A 124 11.68 -11.53 -17.15
CA ARG A 124 12.36 -10.43 -16.41
C ARG A 124 12.23 -8.99 -16.94
N GLY A 125 11.77 -8.77 -18.17
CA GLY A 125 11.74 -7.43 -18.80
C GLY A 125 10.85 -6.41 -18.09
N HIS A 126 9.82 -6.88 -17.37
CA HIS A 126 8.81 -6.00 -16.78
C HIS A 126 9.10 -5.60 -15.31
N VAL A 127 9.95 -6.36 -14.61
CA VAL A 127 10.48 -5.97 -13.28
C VAL A 127 11.27 -4.67 -13.38
N PHE A 128 12.01 -4.48 -14.49
CA PHE A 128 12.69 -3.20 -14.75
C PHE A 128 11.69 -2.06 -14.97
N GLY A 129 10.59 -2.30 -15.69
CA GLY A 129 9.51 -1.32 -15.85
C GLY A 129 8.86 -0.93 -14.52
N PHE A 130 8.61 -1.91 -13.65
CA PHE A 130 8.10 -1.71 -12.29
C PHE A 130 9.08 -0.90 -11.44
N MET A 131 10.37 -1.29 -11.42
CA MET A 131 11.40 -0.54 -10.70
C MET A 131 11.53 0.89 -11.20
N ARG A 132 11.50 1.11 -12.53
CA ARG A 132 11.52 2.46 -13.12
C ARG A 132 10.33 3.31 -12.65
N ARG A 133 9.14 2.70 -12.52
CA ARG A 133 7.95 3.39 -12.01
C ARG A 133 8.07 3.73 -10.54
N ILE A 134 8.57 2.81 -9.70
CA ILE A 134 8.88 3.08 -8.28
C ILE A 134 9.86 4.26 -8.17
N VAL A 135 10.96 4.25 -8.93
CA VAL A 135 11.92 5.36 -8.92
C VAL A 135 11.22 6.68 -9.25
N ALA A 136 10.42 6.70 -10.31
CA ALA A 136 9.78 7.91 -10.79
C ALA A 136 8.74 8.47 -9.80
N HIS A 137 7.92 7.63 -9.17
CA HIS A 137 6.76 8.10 -8.41
C HIS A 137 6.92 7.95 -6.90
N TYR A 138 7.75 7.02 -6.45
CA TYR A 138 7.99 6.77 -5.03
C TYR A 138 9.28 7.43 -4.54
N TRP A 139 10.30 7.61 -5.40
CA TRP A 139 11.57 8.24 -5.00
C TRP A 139 11.69 9.70 -5.41
N SER A 140 11.22 10.07 -6.60
CA SER A 140 11.16 11.49 -6.93
C SER A 140 10.07 12.19 -6.10
N PHE A 141 10.30 13.46 -5.77
CA PHE A 141 9.30 14.32 -5.11
C PHE A 141 8.29 14.93 -6.10
N ASP A 142 8.64 15.00 -7.39
CA ASP A 142 7.83 15.65 -8.43
C ASP A 142 7.17 14.65 -9.40
N GLY A 143 7.28 13.34 -9.11
CA GLY A 143 6.74 12.28 -9.97
C GLY A 143 7.53 12.05 -11.26
N ARG A 144 8.70 12.69 -11.44
CA ARG A 144 9.59 12.51 -12.58
C ARG A 144 10.99 12.13 -12.11
N ALA A 145 11.47 10.96 -12.51
CA ALA A 145 12.83 10.55 -12.18
C ALA A 145 13.85 11.49 -12.84
N THR A 146 14.61 12.23 -12.03
CA THR A 146 15.73 13.05 -12.48
C THR A 146 17.04 12.26 -12.42
N LEU A 147 18.08 12.76 -13.10
CA LEU A 147 19.43 12.18 -12.99
C LEU A 147 19.91 12.13 -11.53
N ARG A 148 19.52 13.13 -10.72
CA ARG A 148 19.87 13.20 -9.29
C ARG A 148 19.27 12.03 -8.50
N ASP A 149 18.06 11.59 -8.82
CA ASP A 149 17.39 10.48 -8.14
C ASP A 149 18.08 9.14 -8.43
N TRP A 150 18.48 8.93 -9.68
CA TRP A 150 19.28 7.77 -10.08
C TRP A 150 20.66 7.77 -9.43
N LEU A 151 21.33 8.92 -9.40
CA LEU A 151 22.59 9.07 -8.67
C LEU A 151 22.42 8.82 -7.16
N GLY A 152 21.24 9.11 -6.61
CA GLY A 152 20.86 8.76 -5.25
C GLY A 152 20.95 7.26 -4.96
N MET A 153 20.46 6.42 -5.87
CA MET A 153 20.59 4.95 -5.76
C MET A 153 22.04 4.50 -5.82
N VAL A 154 22.80 5.05 -6.77
CA VAL A 154 24.21 4.72 -6.97
C VAL A 154 24.97 5.00 -5.69
N TRP A 155 24.66 6.11 -5.01
CA TRP A 155 25.24 6.43 -3.72
C TRP A 155 24.79 5.47 -2.60
N THR A 156 23.53 5.05 -2.55
CA THR A 156 23.08 4.04 -1.57
C THR A 156 23.83 2.71 -1.75
N ALA A 157 24.06 2.27 -2.98
CA ALA A 157 24.78 1.05 -3.30
C ALA A 157 26.31 1.18 -3.15
N ALA A 158 26.86 2.36 -3.45
CA ALA A 158 28.28 2.66 -3.43
C ALA A 158 28.57 4.00 -2.72
N PRO A 159 28.35 4.10 -1.40
CA PRO A 159 28.52 5.35 -0.65
C PRO A 159 29.98 5.81 -0.57
N TRP A 160 30.93 4.93 -0.90
CA TRP A 160 32.36 5.21 -0.97
C TRP A 160 32.79 5.97 -2.23
N LEU A 161 31.88 6.20 -3.21
CA LEU A 161 32.21 6.95 -4.42
C LEU A 161 32.59 8.41 -4.08
N PRO A 162 33.83 8.84 -4.37
CA PRO A 162 34.32 10.16 -3.97
C PRO A 162 33.46 11.30 -4.56
N GLY A 163 33.11 12.29 -3.73
CA GLY A 163 32.39 13.50 -4.16
C GLY A 163 30.89 13.34 -4.43
N LEU A 164 30.39 12.11 -4.63
CA LEU A 164 28.97 11.87 -4.95
C LEU A 164 28.04 12.26 -3.78
N GLY A 165 28.40 11.91 -2.55
CA GLY A 165 27.63 12.29 -1.36
C GLY A 165 27.54 13.82 -1.18
N ARG A 166 28.64 14.53 -1.41
CA ARG A 166 28.69 16.00 -1.36
C ARG A 166 27.83 16.64 -2.44
N TYR A 167 27.91 16.13 -3.68
CA TYR A 167 27.07 16.59 -4.79
C TYR A 167 25.55 16.40 -4.50
N LEU A 168 25.21 15.29 -3.83
CA LEU A 168 23.85 14.99 -3.41
C LEU A 168 23.42 15.69 -2.12
N GLY A 169 24.30 16.45 -1.46
CA GLY A 169 23.99 17.18 -0.23
C GLY A 169 23.67 16.28 0.97
N ARG A 170 24.33 15.12 1.08
CA ARG A 170 24.03 14.11 2.12
C ARG A 170 24.31 14.60 3.54
N ASP A 171 25.39 15.36 3.73
CA ASP A 171 25.73 15.91 5.05
C ASP A 171 24.67 16.90 5.54
N GLU A 172 24.17 17.77 4.64
CA GLU A 172 23.08 18.70 4.95
C GLU A 172 21.80 17.95 5.34
N LEU A 173 21.45 16.95 4.54
CA LEU A 173 20.28 16.11 4.77
C LEU A 173 20.37 15.41 6.13
N LEU A 174 21.52 14.83 6.45
CA LEU A 174 21.76 14.16 7.73
C LEU A 174 21.58 15.14 8.90
N ARG A 175 22.19 16.33 8.84
CA ARG A 175 22.05 17.34 9.89
C ARG A 175 20.59 17.72 10.12
N ARG A 176 19.80 17.85 9.04
CA ARG A 176 18.37 18.17 9.14
C ARG A 176 17.59 17.03 9.81
N TYR A 177 17.86 15.78 9.47
CA TYR A 177 17.22 14.63 10.11
C TYR A 177 17.63 14.49 11.59
N GLN A 178 18.91 14.70 11.92
CA GLN A 178 19.38 14.70 13.31
C GLN A 178 18.74 15.81 14.15
N ALA A 179 18.54 17.00 13.57
CA ALA A 179 17.90 18.12 14.26
C ALA A 179 16.45 17.82 14.70
N LEU A 180 15.75 16.88 14.03
CA LEU A 180 14.43 16.43 14.45
C LEU A 180 14.43 15.84 15.87
N GLY A 181 15.54 15.23 16.31
CA GLY A 181 15.67 14.67 17.66
C GLY A 181 15.62 15.71 18.78
N ALA A 182 15.90 16.99 18.47
CA ALA A 182 15.88 18.11 19.40
C ALA A 182 14.51 18.80 19.52
N LEU A 183 13.51 18.40 18.71
CA LEU A 183 12.16 18.94 18.79
C LEU A 183 11.46 18.53 20.11
N PRO A 184 10.36 19.19 20.51
CA PRO A 184 9.64 18.84 21.72
C PRO A 184 9.20 17.36 21.76
N THR A 185 9.14 16.77 22.95
CA THR A 185 8.59 15.42 23.15
C THR A 185 7.16 15.34 22.64
N GLY A 186 6.84 14.30 21.86
CA GLY A 186 5.53 14.12 21.23
C GLY A 186 5.35 14.87 19.90
N SER A 187 6.33 15.68 19.48
CA SER A 187 6.32 16.26 18.13
C SER A 187 6.52 15.19 17.06
N PHE A 188 5.90 15.39 15.90
CA PHE A 188 5.95 14.45 14.80
C PHE A 188 7.38 14.20 14.31
N GLY A 189 8.17 15.26 14.16
CA GLY A 189 9.57 15.18 13.76
C GLY A 189 10.41 14.39 14.77
N ARG A 190 10.23 14.60 16.08
CA ARG A 190 10.93 13.80 17.09
C ARG A 190 10.55 12.33 17.05
N MET A 191 9.29 12.02 16.75
CA MET A 191 8.84 10.64 16.56
C MET A 191 9.48 10.00 15.30
N VAL A 192 9.62 10.75 14.21
CA VAL A 192 10.35 10.29 13.00
C VAL A 192 11.82 10.02 13.31
N HIS A 193 12.50 10.91 14.02
CA HIS A 193 13.88 10.67 14.46
C HIS A 193 13.97 9.44 15.38
N GLY A 194 13.07 9.35 16.37
CA GLY A 194 12.97 8.23 17.30
C GLY A 194 12.83 6.90 16.58
N TYR A 195 11.99 6.84 15.55
CA TYR A 195 11.80 5.66 14.70
C TYR A 195 13.12 5.16 14.07
N TYR A 196 13.89 6.04 13.43
CA TYR A 196 15.20 5.66 12.87
C TYR A 196 16.15 5.12 13.95
N THR A 197 16.26 5.84 15.07
CA THR A 197 17.18 5.45 16.16
C THR A 197 16.79 4.14 16.84
N HIS A 198 15.49 3.90 17.04
CA HIS A 198 14.98 2.71 17.73
C HIS A 198 15.16 1.45 16.89
N HIS A 199 14.96 1.55 15.57
CA HIS A 199 15.10 0.41 14.66
C HIS A 199 16.53 0.22 14.13
N GLY A 200 17.46 1.13 14.45
CA GLY A 200 18.83 1.07 13.94
C GLY A 200 18.93 1.26 12.43
N PHE A 201 17.94 1.93 11.83
CA PHE A 201 17.93 2.21 10.40
C PHE A 201 18.81 3.43 10.09
N PRO A 202 19.65 3.36 9.03
CA PRO A 202 20.45 4.52 8.65
C PRO A 202 19.56 5.72 8.31
N MET A 203 19.79 6.84 8.96
CA MET A 203 19.03 8.07 8.71
C MET A 203 19.34 8.60 7.31
N PRO A 204 18.39 9.29 6.64
CA PRO A 204 18.65 9.92 5.36
C PRO A 204 19.88 10.83 5.41
N GLY A 205 20.89 10.49 4.60
CA GLY A 205 22.20 11.17 4.59
C GLY A 205 23.35 10.33 5.15
N GLU A 206 23.07 9.27 5.91
CA GLU A 206 24.09 8.31 6.36
C GLU A 206 24.48 7.30 5.27
N PRO A 207 25.72 6.76 5.28
CA PRO A 207 26.10 5.70 4.36
C PRO A 207 25.10 4.54 4.39
N LYS A 208 24.71 4.06 3.20
CA LYS A 208 23.68 3.01 2.99
C LYS A 208 22.25 3.44 3.35
N SER A 209 22.00 4.70 3.69
CA SER A 209 20.63 5.21 3.82
C SER A 209 19.92 5.11 2.48
N LEU A 210 18.62 4.85 2.55
CA LEU A 210 17.76 4.97 1.38
C LEU A 210 17.65 6.47 0.99
N PRO A 211 17.35 6.77 -0.29
CA PRO A 211 17.11 8.15 -0.73
C PRO A 211 16.00 8.83 0.09
N GLU A 212 16.04 10.16 0.24
CA GLU A 212 15.07 10.91 1.04
C GLU A 212 13.61 10.67 0.60
N GLY A 213 13.37 10.48 -0.71
CA GLY A 213 12.03 10.13 -1.20
C GLY A 213 11.45 8.85 -0.60
N TRP A 214 12.31 7.89 -0.21
CA TRP A 214 11.89 6.69 0.51
C TRP A 214 11.59 6.93 1.98
N ALA A 215 12.10 8.01 2.59
CA ALA A 215 11.79 8.33 3.99
C ALA A 215 10.28 8.49 4.22
N ARG A 216 9.49 8.77 3.16
CA ARG A 216 8.02 8.72 3.21
C ARG A 216 7.47 7.37 3.66
N HIS A 217 8.08 6.25 3.25
CA HIS A 217 7.73 4.91 3.73
C HIS A 217 7.83 4.83 5.25
N GLU A 218 8.98 5.24 5.79
CA GLU A 218 9.23 5.26 7.24
C GLU A 218 8.29 6.21 7.97
N ILE A 219 7.96 7.35 7.34
CA ILE A 219 7.00 8.31 7.87
C ILE A 219 5.58 7.72 7.93
N TYR A 220 5.18 6.89 6.96
CA TYR A 220 3.90 6.19 7.04
C TYR A 220 3.82 5.27 8.25
N HIS A 221 4.91 4.63 8.69
CA HIS A 221 4.90 3.84 9.93
C HIS A 221 4.57 4.73 11.13
N VAL A 222 5.24 5.88 11.26
CA VAL A 222 5.02 6.84 12.35
C VAL A 222 3.59 7.37 12.34
N LEU A 223 3.06 7.76 11.17
CA LEU A 223 1.70 8.29 11.06
C LEU A 223 0.63 7.23 11.31
N SER A 224 0.77 6.06 10.70
CA SER A 224 -0.22 4.98 10.78
C SER A 224 -0.20 4.26 12.13
N GLY A 225 0.97 4.21 12.79
CA GLY A 225 1.23 3.43 13.99
C GLY A 225 1.55 1.96 13.72
N TYR A 226 1.70 1.53 12.46
CA TYR A 226 2.04 0.14 12.12
C TYR A 226 3.54 -0.13 12.27
N ALA A 227 3.89 -1.28 12.82
CA ALA A 227 5.27 -1.71 13.06
C ALA A 227 6.01 -2.14 11.77
N THR A 228 7.30 -2.42 11.90
CA THR A 228 8.20 -2.87 10.82
C THR A 228 8.35 -4.39 10.72
N ASN A 229 7.60 -5.13 11.51
CA ASN A 229 7.56 -6.58 11.37
C ASN A 229 6.68 -6.98 10.17
N LEU A 230 6.74 -8.25 9.74
CA LEU A 230 6.04 -8.69 8.53
C LEU A 230 4.53 -8.41 8.54
N GLN A 231 3.87 -8.44 9.71
CA GLN A 231 2.45 -8.10 9.80
C GLN A 231 2.24 -6.59 9.65
N GLY A 232 3.03 -5.78 10.38
CA GLY A 232 2.97 -4.33 10.32
C GLY A 232 3.27 -3.79 8.91
N GLU A 233 4.25 -4.36 8.20
CA GLU A 233 4.55 -4.06 6.80
C GLU A 233 3.36 -4.33 5.87
N LEU A 234 2.64 -5.44 6.10
CA LEU A 234 1.46 -5.77 5.30
C LEU A 234 0.31 -4.79 5.55
N LEU A 235 0.08 -4.39 6.81
CA LEU A 235 -0.91 -3.38 7.17
C LEU A 235 -0.52 -2.00 6.64
N LEU A 236 0.77 -1.64 6.71
CA LEU A 236 1.31 -0.41 6.15
C LEU A 236 1.07 -0.35 4.64
N ALA A 237 1.32 -1.44 3.91
CA ALA A 237 1.07 -1.49 2.48
C ALA A 237 -0.41 -1.24 2.15
N GLY A 238 -1.33 -1.80 2.93
CA GLY A 238 -2.76 -1.50 2.84
C GLY A 238 -3.05 -0.02 3.08
N PHE A 239 -2.50 0.56 4.15
CA PHE A 239 -2.64 1.97 4.49
C PHE A 239 -2.12 2.92 3.40
N ILE A 240 -0.92 2.67 2.88
CA ILE A 240 -0.34 3.47 1.80
C ILE A 240 -1.20 3.37 0.54
N ALA A 241 -1.64 2.15 0.19
CA ALA A 241 -2.47 1.92 -0.99
C ALA A 241 -3.84 2.60 -0.89
N GLY A 242 -4.42 2.69 0.31
CA GLY A 242 -5.61 3.50 0.56
C GLY A 242 -5.34 5.00 0.40
N ASN A 243 -4.19 5.48 0.86
CA ASN A 243 -3.83 6.90 0.80
C ASN A 243 -3.59 7.39 -0.64
N THR A 244 -2.73 6.70 -1.39
CA THR A 244 -2.29 7.17 -2.71
C THR A 244 -3.27 6.81 -3.82
N GLU A 245 -3.42 7.72 -4.79
CA GLU A 245 -4.21 7.43 -6.00
C GLU A 245 -3.39 6.70 -7.07
N GLU A 246 -2.18 7.15 -7.36
CA GLU A 246 -1.38 6.66 -8.49
C GLU A 246 -0.70 5.30 -8.25
N LEU A 247 -0.34 5.02 -7.00
CA LEU A 247 0.54 3.87 -6.66
C LEU A 247 -0.15 2.80 -5.83
N CYS A 248 -1.48 2.78 -5.80
CA CYS A 248 -2.25 1.83 -5.00
C CYS A 248 -1.81 0.37 -5.24
N LEU A 249 -1.84 -0.09 -6.49
CA LEU A 249 -1.45 -1.46 -6.80
C LEU A 249 0.07 -1.67 -6.75
N ASP A 250 0.84 -0.64 -7.07
CA ASP A 250 2.29 -0.66 -7.04
C ASP A 250 2.87 -0.93 -5.64
N ILE A 251 2.13 -0.57 -4.59
CA ILE A 251 2.51 -0.81 -3.19
C ILE A 251 1.89 -2.09 -2.63
N VAL A 252 0.61 -2.31 -2.89
CA VAL A 252 -0.11 -3.42 -2.25
C VAL A 252 0.28 -4.78 -2.85
N LEU A 253 0.53 -4.85 -4.16
CA LEU A 253 0.82 -6.12 -4.83
C LEU A 253 2.18 -6.69 -4.39
N PRO A 254 3.29 -5.92 -4.34
CA PRO A 254 4.53 -6.45 -3.77
C PRO A 254 4.38 -7.00 -2.36
N ALA A 255 3.64 -6.31 -1.49
CA ALA A 255 3.44 -6.76 -0.12
C ALA A 255 2.66 -8.08 -0.07
N LEU A 256 1.51 -8.17 -0.76
CA LEU A 256 0.70 -9.39 -0.80
C LEU A 256 1.45 -10.55 -1.47
N ILE A 257 2.09 -10.31 -2.62
CA ILE A 257 2.78 -11.36 -3.37
C ILE A 257 3.99 -11.90 -2.57
N GLN A 258 4.77 -11.05 -1.90
CA GLN A 258 5.94 -11.51 -1.15
C GLN A 258 5.60 -12.03 0.24
N LEU A 259 4.68 -11.40 0.98
CA LEU A 259 4.41 -11.73 2.39
C LEU A 259 3.27 -12.73 2.58
N HIS A 260 2.32 -12.78 1.64
CA HIS A 260 1.16 -13.67 1.72
C HIS A 260 1.26 -14.85 0.75
N VAL A 261 1.52 -14.59 -0.54
CA VAL A 261 1.68 -15.64 -1.55
C VAL A 261 3.02 -16.38 -1.43
N GLY A 262 4.08 -15.66 -1.01
CA GLY A 262 5.41 -16.22 -0.84
C GLY A 262 6.25 -16.27 -2.11
N LEU A 263 5.97 -15.39 -3.08
CA LEU A 263 6.72 -15.28 -4.31
C LEU A 263 7.63 -14.03 -4.28
N LYS A 264 8.94 -14.23 -4.40
CA LYS A 264 9.89 -13.11 -4.52
C LYS A 264 9.97 -12.60 -5.95
N PHE A 265 9.77 -11.29 -6.15
CA PHE A 265 10.00 -10.65 -7.46
C PHE A 265 10.64 -9.26 -7.37
N VAL A 266 10.68 -8.66 -6.17
CA VAL A 266 11.39 -7.42 -5.87
C VAL A 266 12.34 -7.64 -4.68
N PRO A 267 13.25 -6.70 -4.39
CA PRO A 267 14.00 -6.74 -3.13
C PRO A 267 13.06 -6.66 -1.93
N GLY A 268 13.33 -7.43 -0.88
CA GLY A 268 12.53 -7.45 0.34
C GLY A 268 12.38 -8.85 0.96
N PRO A 269 11.74 -8.91 2.14
CA PRO A 269 11.42 -10.16 2.81
C PRO A 269 10.33 -10.94 2.08
N VAL A 270 10.31 -12.26 2.29
CA VAL A 270 9.31 -13.17 1.74
C VAL A 270 8.76 -14.02 2.88
N SER A 271 7.44 -14.22 2.90
CA SER A 271 6.74 -15.05 3.86
C SER A 271 5.50 -15.66 3.22
N LYS A 272 4.75 -16.47 3.96
CA LYS A 272 3.51 -17.08 3.47
C LYS A 272 2.40 -16.95 4.51
N GLY A 273 1.18 -16.70 4.04
CA GLY A 273 -0.01 -16.72 4.89
C GLY A 273 -0.06 -15.59 5.94
N LYS A 274 0.48 -14.41 5.64
CA LYS A 274 0.48 -13.26 6.57
C LYS A 274 -0.76 -12.40 6.50
N LEU A 275 -1.59 -12.53 5.46
CA LEU A 275 -2.80 -11.71 5.36
C LEU A 275 -3.78 -12.04 6.48
N GLN A 276 -4.20 -10.98 7.19
CA GLN A 276 -5.37 -10.97 8.05
C GLN A 276 -6.37 -10.03 7.39
N PRO A 277 -7.43 -10.54 6.75
CA PRO A 277 -8.24 -9.72 5.86
C PRO A 277 -8.86 -8.51 6.55
N ASP A 278 -9.44 -8.69 7.74
CA ASP A 278 -10.11 -7.63 8.47
C ASP A 278 -9.15 -6.48 8.87
N PRO A 279 -8.05 -6.72 9.61
CA PRO A 279 -7.02 -5.72 9.84
C PRO A 279 -6.48 -5.03 8.59
N PHE A 280 -6.31 -5.77 7.50
CA PHE A 280 -5.73 -5.25 6.26
C PHE A 280 -6.66 -4.27 5.55
N PHE A 281 -7.94 -4.62 5.37
CA PHE A 281 -8.91 -3.70 4.76
C PHE A 281 -9.22 -2.51 5.68
N ARG A 282 -9.17 -2.70 7.01
CA ARG A 282 -9.21 -1.59 7.96
C ARG A 282 -8.05 -0.63 7.79
N ALA A 283 -6.82 -1.15 7.65
CA ALA A 283 -5.64 -0.34 7.39
C ALA A 283 -5.79 0.45 6.09
N MET A 284 -6.29 -0.18 5.04
CA MET A 284 -6.59 0.46 3.77
C MET A 284 -7.64 1.57 3.90
N ALA A 285 -8.73 1.33 4.61
CA ALA A 285 -9.75 2.35 4.88
C ALA A 285 -9.19 3.53 5.69
N ARG A 286 -8.33 3.27 6.68
CA ARG A 286 -7.63 4.32 7.44
C ARG A 286 -6.76 5.20 6.53
N GLY A 287 -6.06 4.59 5.58
CA GLY A 287 -5.30 5.31 4.56
C GLY A 287 -6.19 6.10 3.61
N ALA A 288 -7.32 5.52 3.18
CA ALA A 288 -8.29 6.14 2.30
C ALA A 288 -9.04 7.34 2.92
N ALA A 289 -9.13 7.37 4.25
CA ALA A 289 -9.67 8.52 4.99
C ALA A 289 -8.73 9.74 5.01
N MET A 290 -7.46 9.56 4.62
CA MET A 290 -6.49 10.65 4.66
C MET A 290 -6.84 11.76 3.67
N GLN A 291 -6.71 13.01 4.13
CA GLN A 291 -7.01 14.22 3.35
C GLN A 291 -5.80 14.74 2.54
N VAL A 292 -4.64 14.09 2.67
CA VAL A 292 -3.41 14.44 1.98
C VAL A 292 -2.79 13.17 1.41
N ASP A 293 -2.32 13.20 0.16
CA ASP A 293 -1.50 12.13 -0.40
C ASP A 293 -0.02 12.45 -0.14
N LEU A 294 0.64 11.63 0.69
CA LEU A 294 2.04 11.85 1.06
C LEU A 294 2.99 11.65 -0.12
N LEU A 295 2.56 10.93 -1.16
CA LEU A 295 3.35 10.69 -2.37
C LEU A 295 3.14 11.80 -3.41
N ALA A 296 2.22 12.75 -3.17
CA ALA A 296 1.90 13.86 -4.06
C ALA A 296 2.49 15.19 -3.56
N GLY A 297 3.83 15.31 -3.54
CA GLY A 297 4.53 16.57 -3.25
C GLY A 297 4.54 17.01 -1.77
N TRP A 298 4.10 16.15 -0.87
CA TRP A 298 4.10 16.39 0.58
C TRP A 298 5.52 16.50 1.16
N ARG A 299 5.67 17.31 2.23
CA ARG A 299 6.95 17.60 2.88
C ARG A 299 6.86 17.45 4.40
N LEU A 300 7.73 16.61 4.96
CA LEU A 300 7.89 16.41 6.41
C LEU A 300 8.10 17.73 7.17
N TRP A 301 8.94 18.58 6.60
CA TRP A 301 9.44 19.79 7.23
C TRP A 301 8.34 20.83 7.53
N ASP A 302 7.22 20.77 6.83
CA ASP A 302 6.12 21.72 6.97
C ASP A 302 5.25 21.44 8.22
N VAL A 303 5.45 20.27 8.86
CA VAL A 303 4.64 19.81 10.00
C VAL A 303 5.47 19.13 11.10
N ALA A 304 6.79 19.12 11.00
CA ALA A 304 7.66 18.34 11.87
C ALA A 304 7.61 18.79 13.34
N ASP A 305 7.39 20.08 13.60
CA ASP A 305 7.29 20.69 14.92
C ASP A 305 5.95 20.46 15.60
N LEU A 306 4.90 20.12 14.84
CA LEU A 306 3.56 19.87 15.36
C LEU A 306 3.49 18.58 16.19
N PRO A 307 2.62 18.50 17.22
CA PRO A 307 2.32 17.24 17.91
C PRO A 307 1.84 16.17 16.94
N LEU A 308 2.30 14.92 17.10
CA LEU A 308 1.93 13.80 16.20
C LEU A 308 0.41 13.62 16.09
N GLU A 309 -0.31 13.70 17.20
CA GLU A 309 -1.77 13.57 17.22
C GLU A 309 -2.49 14.71 16.48
N ASP A 310 -1.89 15.91 16.46
CA ASP A 310 -2.42 17.03 15.70
C ASP A 310 -2.21 16.83 14.20
N VAL A 311 -1.06 16.27 13.80
CA VAL A 311 -0.80 15.89 12.40
C VAL A 311 -1.78 14.79 11.96
N ARG A 312 -1.98 13.74 12.78
CA ARG A 312 -2.95 12.66 12.49
C ARG A 312 -4.36 13.21 12.32
N ARG A 313 -4.81 14.08 13.22
CA ARG A 313 -6.13 14.74 13.14
C ARG A 313 -6.25 15.64 11.91
N ARG A 314 -5.23 16.45 11.62
CA ARG A 314 -5.17 17.33 10.44
C ARG A 314 -5.25 16.54 9.13
N TYR A 315 -4.64 15.36 9.09
CA TYR A 315 -4.67 14.49 7.91
C TYR A 315 -5.88 13.58 7.88
N GLY A 316 -6.75 13.58 8.89
CA GLY A 316 -7.94 12.73 8.94
C GLY A 316 -7.64 11.25 9.15
N ILE A 317 -6.52 10.90 9.77
CA ILE A 317 -6.15 9.51 10.05
C ILE A 317 -7.02 8.98 11.21
N PRO A 318 -7.90 7.99 10.99
CA PRO A 318 -8.69 7.43 12.08
C PRO A 318 -7.79 6.70 13.09
N ALA A 319 -8.05 6.93 14.38
CA ALA A 319 -7.38 6.22 15.46
C ALA A 319 -7.90 4.78 15.55
N LEU A 320 -7.01 3.85 15.92
CA LEU A 320 -7.41 2.48 16.26
C LEU A 320 -8.11 2.46 17.61
N THR A 321 -9.24 1.77 17.70
CA THR A 321 -9.97 1.54 18.96
C THR A 321 -9.19 0.61 19.89
N ALA A 322 -9.60 0.51 21.15
CA ALA A 322 -8.96 -0.39 22.11
C ALA A 322 -9.03 -1.87 21.67
N ALA A 323 -10.20 -2.31 21.18
CA ALA A 323 -10.40 -3.67 20.69
C ALA A 323 -9.53 -3.98 19.47
N GLU A 324 -9.41 -3.03 18.54
CA GLU A 324 -8.56 -3.17 17.35
C GLU A 324 -7.07 -3.22 17.71
N ARG A 325 -6.64 -2.53 18.77
CA ARG A 325 -5.26 -2.60 19.27
C ARG A 325 -4.99 -3.94 19.96
N GLU A 326 -5.96 -4.45 20.72
CA GLU A 326 -5.88 -5.74 21.39
C GLU A 326 -5.80 -6.89 20.37
N GLU A 327 -6.59 -6.84 19.30
CA GLU A 327 -6.53 -7.78 18.18
C GLU A 327 -5.15 -7.81 17.50
N LEU A 328 -4.51 -6.64 17.34
CA LEU A 328 -3.21 -6.52 16.69
C LEU A 328 -2.01 -6.84 17.59
N ALA A 329 -2.22 -6.85 18.92
CA ALA A 329 -1.15 -7.02 19.90
C ALA A 329 -0.41 -8.38 19.80
N PRO A 330 -1.08 -9.54 19.63
CA PRO A 330 -0.41 -10.84 19.45
C PRO A 330 0.56 -10.87 18.26
N HIS A 331 0.30 -10.04 17.24
CA HIS A 331 1.12 -9.96 16.04
C HIS A 331 2.21 -8.88 16.12
N LYS A 332 2.28 -8.15 17.25
CA LYS A 332 3.20 -7.02 17.45
C LYS A 332 3.14 -6.01 16.30
N ALA A 333 1.96 -5.85 15.68
CA ALA A 333 1.80 -5.13 14.43
C ALA A 333 1.75 -3.61 14.60
N LEU A 334 1.84 -3.11 15.84
CA LEU A 334 1.81 -1.70 16.19
C LEU A 334 3.16 -1.24 16.73
N LEU A 335 3.54 0.00 16.40
CA LEU A 335 4.66 0.67 17.04
C LEU A 335 4.39 0.80 18.55
N PRO A 336 5.44 0.74 19.39
CA PRO A 336 5.30 1.05 20.80
C PRO A 336 4.73 2.46 20.98
N ALA A 337 3.88 2.61 22.00
CA ALA A 337 3.29 3.89 22.38
C ALA A 337 4.36 4.84 22.94
#